data_AF-A0A6L8ELW1-F1
#
_entry.id   AF-A0A6L8ELW1-F1
#
_cell.length_a   1.000
_cell.length_b   1.000
_cell.length_c   1.000
_cell.angle_alpha   90.00
_cell.angle_beta   90.00
_cell.angle_gamma   90.00
#
_symmetry.space_group_name_H-M   'P 1'
#
loop_
_entity.id
_entity.type
_entity.pdbx_description
1 polymer ?
#
loop_
_entity_poly.entity_id
_entity_poly.type
_entity_poly.pdbx_seq_one_letter_code
_entity_poly.pdbx_strand_id
1 'polypeptide(L)'
;MQCGPVRFRTTAKAQARKRAFKHRVVLRPTEFQLSAEIGEQRIPVQRIYTALSKDETRNTLIFDDVLKTLDEQRSPVIITERKDHAFRLSERLSRFARNVLLLHGGMGVRQRREILQRLEEIPETEERVLIATGRYIGEGFDDARLDTLFLAMPVSWKGVLAQYVGRLHRPNPEKREVLVYDYVDNLVPMLRRMCEKRIQGYKNLGYSVENADG
;
A
#
# COMPACT_ATOMS: atom_id res chain seq x y z
N MET A 1 -23.48 23.57 14.76
CA MET A 1 -23.11 23.33 13.35
C MET A 1 -24.04 22.24 12.80
N GLN A 2 -25.21 22.61 12.25
CA GLN A 2 -26.20 21.66 11.71
C GLN A 2 -25.94 21.49 10.22
N CYS A 3 -25.43 20.33 9.80
CA CYS A 3 -25.37 19.96 8.39
C CYS A 3 -26.76 19.49 7.94
N GLY A 4 -27.28 20.05 6.85
CA GLY A 4 -28.56 19.66 6.25
C GLY A 4 -28.60 18.21 5.73
N PRO A 5 -29.78 17.73 5.27
CA PRO A 5 -29.95 16.33 4.88
C PRO A 5 -29.06 15.95 3.69
N VAL A 6 -28.50 14.74 3.72
CA VAL A 6 -27.63 14.17 2.68
C VAL A 6 -28.37 14.15 1.35
N ARG A 7 -28.00 15.03 0.41
CA ARG A 7 -28.69 15.20 -0.88
C ARG A 7 -28.27 14.21 -1.97
N PHE A 8 -27.20 13.43 -1.77
CA PHE A 8 -26.74 12.46 -2.77
C PHE A 8 -25.89 11.36 -2.13
N ARG A 9 -26.28 10.08 -2.28
CA ARG A 9 -25.51 8.92 -1.79
C ARG A 9 -25.01 8.12 -2.98
N THR A 10 -23.79 8.40 -3.43
CA THR A 10 -23.12 7.59 -4.46
C THR A 10 -22.28 6.51 -3.81
N THR A 11 -22.25 5.31 -4.39
CA THR A 11 -21.41 4.22 -3.91
C THR A 11 -20.01 4.34 -4.50
N ALA A 12 -18.98 3.92 -3.76
CA ALA A 12 -17.62 3.85 -4.29
C ALA A 12 -17.54 3.05 -5.60
N LYS A 13 -18.35 1.99 -5.72
CA LYS A 13 -18.51 1.19 -6.95
C LYS A 13 -19.07 2.00 -8.13
N ALA A 14 -20.04 2.88 -7.90
CA ALA A 14 -20.58 3.76 -8.93
C ALA A 14 -19.58 4.84 -9.35
N GLN A 15 -18.76 5.33 -8.42
CA GLN A 15 -17.65 6.24 -8.73
C GLN A 15 -16.54 5.55 -9.51
N ALA A 16 -16.15 4.32 -9.14
CA ALA A 16 -15.14 3.54 -9.85
C ALA A 16 -15.53 3.30 -11.32
N ARG A 17 -16.82 3.03 -11.60
CA ARG A 17 -17.35 2.89 -12.97
C ARG A 17 -17.34 4.19 -13.79
N LYS A 18 -17.27 5.35 -13.14
CA LYS A 18 -17.17 6.66 -13.81
C LYS A 18 -15.72 7.11 -14.03
N ARG A 19 -14.73 6.40 -13.49
CA ARG A 19 -13.31 6.73 -13.65
C ARG A 19 -12.77 6.15 -14.95
N ALA A 20 -11.84 6.86 -15.58
CA ALA A 20 -11.29 6.54 -16.89
C ALA A 20 -10.24 5.40 -16.88
N PHE A 21 -9.94 4.81 -15.72
CA PHE A 21 -8.90 3.80 -15.56
C PHE A 21 -9.40 2.54 -14.84
N LYS A 22 -8.79 1.40 -15.16
CA LYS A 22 -9.08 0.09 -14.55
C LYS A 22 -8.62 0.07 -13.09
N HIS A 23 -9.29 -0.73 -12.26
CA HIS A 23 -8.93 -0.93 -10.86
C HIS A 23 -8.67 -2.41 -10.62
N ARG A 24 -7.42 -2.79 -10.37
CA ARG A 24 -7.00 -4.19 -10.22
C ARG A 24 -6.25 -4.43 -8.92
N VAL A 25 -6.49 -5.57 -8.30
CA VAL A 25 -5.71 -6.09 -7.17
C VAL A 25 -5.13 -7.43 -7.56
N VAL A 26 -3.83 -7.57 -7.33
CA VAL A 26 -3.09 -8.83 -7.41
C VAL A 26 -2.82 -9.30 -5.98
N LEU A 27 -3.43 -10.42 -5.61
CA LEU A 27 -3.09 -11.12 -4.37
C LEU A 27 -1.74 -11.82 -4.57
N ARG A 28 -0.76 -11.52 -3.73
CA ARG A 28 0.59 -12.10 -3.73
C ARG A 28 0.75 -13.04 -2.53
N PRO A 29 0.54 -14.36 -2.68
CA PRO A 29 0.77 -15.30 -1.61
C PRO A 29 2.21 -15.25 -1.12
N THR A 30 2.40 -15.37 0.19
CA THR A 30 3.71 -15.49 0.82
C THR A 30 3.81 -16.85 1.49
N GLU A 31 5.04 -17.33 1.67
CA GLU A 31 5.32 -18.54 2.44
C GLU A 31 5.51 -18.24 3.94
N PHE A 32 5.15 -17.03 4.39
CA PHE A 32 5.35 -16.60 5.77
C PHE A 32 4.62 -17.51 6.75
N GLN A 33 5.38 -18.06 7.70
CA GLN A 33 4.89 -18.87 8.80
C GLN A 33 5.39 -18.30 10.12
N LEU A 34 4.60 -18.47 11.18
CA LEU A 34 5.07 -18.19 12.53
C LEU A 34 5.83 -19.41 13.03
N SER A 35 6.99 -19.20 13.65
CA SER A 35 7.77 -20.32 14.22
C SER A 35 6.95 -21.07 15.28
N ALA A 36 7.13 -22.40 15.34
CA ALA A 36 6.42 -23.29 16.26
C ALA A 36 6.64 -22.94 17.75
N GLU A 37 7.76 -22.29 18.08
CA GLU A 37 8.05 -21.75 19.41
C GLU A 37 7.07 -20.67 19.88
N ILE A 38 6.29 -20.09 18.97
CA ILE A 38 5.26 -19.08 19.26
C ILE A 38 3.89 -19.77 19.46
N GLY A 39 3.90 -20.99 20.01
CA GLY A 39 2.77 -21.92 20.09
C GLY A 39 1.54 -21.43 20.86
N GLU A 40 0.39 -21.92 20.39
CA GLU A 40 -0.96 -22.14 20.99
C GLU A 40 -1.67 -21.03 21.79
N GLN A 41 -1.01 -19.95 22.19
CA GLN A 41 -1.67 -18.79 22.79
C GLN A 41 -2.06 -17.75 21.73
N ARG A 42 -3.06 -16.90 22.03
CA ARG A 42 -3.50 -15.81 21.14
C ARG A 42 -2.35 -14.81 20.95
N ILE A 43 -1.54 -15.02 19.92
CA ILE A 43 -0.35 -14.21 19.62
C ILE A 43 -0.79 -12.75 19.42
N PRO A 44 -0.21 -11.79 20.16
CA PRO A 44 -0.49 -10.38 19.92
C PRO A 44 -0.14 -10.00 18.48
N VAL A 45 -1.05 -9.28 17.82
CA VAL A 45 -0.89 -8.84 16.42
C VAL A 45 0.45 -8.12 16.17
N GLN A 46 0.94 -7.38 17.17
CA GLN A 46 2.23 -6.67 17.10
C GLN A 46 3.44 -7.61 16.95
N ARG A 47 3.40 -8.80 17.56
CA ARG A 47 4.46 -9.81 17.38
C ARG A 47 4.44 -10.36 15.94
N ILE A 48 3.24 -10.62 15.41
CA ILE A 48 3.06 -11.06 14.02
C ILE A 48 3.60 -10.00 13.06
N TYR A 49 3.27 -8.73 13.27
CA TYR A 49 3.77 -7.64 12.41
C TYR A 49 5.28 -7.46 12.50
N THR A 50 5.87 -7.71 13.67
CA THR A 50 7.33 -7.69 13.85
C THR A 50 8.00 -8.86 13.14
N ALA A 51 7.36 -10.04 13.13
CA ALA A 51 7.87 -11.19 12.38
C ALA A 51 7.76 -10.95 10.88
N LEU A 52 6.62 -10.44 10.39
CA LEU A 52 6.43 -10.07 8.99
C LEU A 52 7.48 -9.06 8.49
N SER A 53 7.84 -8.05 9.31
CA SER A 53 8.84 -7.05 8.90
C SER A 53 10.27 -7.58 8.85
N LYS A 54 10.52 -8.77 9.41
CA LYS A 54 11.83 -9.42 9.48
C LYS A 54 11.92 -10.65 8.58
N ASP A 55 10.84 -11.04 7.92
CA ASP A 55 10.83 -12.18 7.02
C ASP A 55 11.52 -11.80 5.71
N GLU A 56 12.75 -12.28 5.52
CA GLU A 56 13.59 -11.88 4.38
C GLU A 56 13.06 -12.42 3.04
N THR A 57 12.43 -13.60 3.03
CA THR A 57 11.81 -14.18 1.83
C THR A 57 10.67 -13.29 1.34
N ARG A 58 9.76 -12.93 2.24
CA ARG A 58 8.64 -12.02 1.98
C ARG A 58 9.12 -10.62 1.59
N ASN A 59 10.13 -10.09 2.27
CA ASN A 59 10.68 -8.77 1.96
C ASN A 59 11.39 -8.74 0.60
N THR A 60 11.99 -9.87 0.18
CA THR A 60 12.57 -10.02 -1.15
C THR A 60 11.49 -10.06 -2.21
N LEU A 61 10.40 -10.81 -2.00
CA LEU A 61 9.25 -10.79 -2.89
C LEU A 61 8.67 -9.37 -3.08
N ILE A 62 8.52 -8.61 -1.98
CA ILE A 62 8.07 -7.22 -2.04
C ILE A 62 9.02 -6.36 -2.86
N PHE A 63 10.32 -6.50 -2.61
CA PHE A 63 11.36 -5.75 -3.29
C PHE A 63 11.37 -6.04 -4.79
N ASP A 64 11.31 -7.31 -5.19
CA ASP A 64 11.34 -7.72 -6.60
C ASP A 64 10.10 -7.23 -7.35
N ASP A 65 8.91 -7.31 -6.74
CA ASP A 65 7.68 -6.78 -7.35
C ASP A 65 7.73 -5.25 -7.50
N VAL A 66 8.37 -4.53 -6.57
CA VAL A 66 8.58 -3.08 -6.65
C VAL A 66 9.54 -2.73 -7.78
N LEU A 67 10.66 -3.43 -7.91
CA LEU A 67 11.61 -3.20 -9.02
C LEU A 67 10.94 -3.44 -10.37
N LYS A 68 10.24 -4.55 -10.52
CA LYS A 68 9.47 -4.84 -11.74
C LYS A 68 8.47 -3.72 -12.08
N THR A 69 7.82 -3.16 -11.06
CA THR A 69 6.89 -2.05 -11.23
C THR A 69 7.59 -0.77 -11.67
N LEU A 70 8.79 -0.50 -11.17
CA LEU A 70 9.61 0.63 -11.63
C LEU A 70 10.07 0.44 -13.08
N ASP A 71 10.47 -0.78 -13.47
CA ASP A 71 10.83 -1.13 -14.85
C ASP A 71 9.63 -0.96 -15.81
N GLU A 72 8.41 -1.19 -15.33
CA GLU A 72 7.15 -0.91 -16.03
C GLU A 72 6.79 0.60 -16.07
N GLN A 73 7.68 1.48 -15.60
CA GLN A 73 7.50 2.95 -15.53
C GLN A 73 6.29 3.39 -14.71
N ARG A 74 5.84 2.55 -13.78
CA ARG A 74 4.74 2.88 -12.85
C ARG A 74 5.23 3.80 -11.74
N SER A 75 4.28 4.41 -11.03
CA SER A 75 4.53 5.28 -9.86
C SER A 75 4.09 4.59 -8.56
N PRO A 76 4.97 3.79 -7.92
CA PRO A 76 4.61 2.98 -6.77
C PRO A 76 4.64 3.71 -5.43
N VAL A 77 3.74 3.29 -4.55
CA VAL A 77 3.76 3.59 -3.11
C VAL A 77 3.70 2.31 -2.28
N ILE A 78 4.59 2.18 -1.30
CA ILE A 78 4.67 1.04 -0.38
C ILE A 78 4.14 1.46 0.98
N ILE A 79 3.15 0.73 1.48
CA ILE A 79 2.52 0.98 2.77
C ILE A 79 2.86 -0.12 3.77
N THR A 80 3.38 0.27 4.93
CA THR A 80 3.67 -0.62 6.06
C THR A 80 3.30 0.04 7.39
N GLU A 81 2.82 -0.70 8.38
CA GLU A 81 2.49 -0.10 9.70
C GLU A 81 3.70 0.04 10.63
N ARG A 82 4.90 -0.33 10.15
CA ARG A 82 6.11 -0.45 10.96
C ARG A 82 7.26 0.41 10.44
N LYS A 83 7.80 1.26 11.30
CA LYS A 83 8.90 2.17 10.95
C LYS A 83 10.17 1.39 10.57
N ASP A 84 10.53 0.39 11.37
CA ASP A 84 11.69 -0.49 11.12
C ASP A 84 11.59 -1.18 9.75
N HIS A 85 10.39 -1.62 9.37
CA HIS A 85 10.15 -2.19 8.04
C HIS A 85 10.33 -1.15 6.94
N ALA A 86 9.76 0.06 7.13
CA ALA A 86 9.86 1.14 6.16
C ALA A 86 11.31 1.58 5.92
N PHE A 87 12.11 1.67 6.99
CA PHE A 87 13.55 1.96 6.89
C PHE A 87 14.30 0.87 6.13
N ARG A 88 14.06 -0.41 6.44
CA ARG A 88 14.70 -1.53 5.72
C ARG A 88 14.40 -1.50 4.22
N LEU A 89 13.13 -1.33 3.87
CA LEU A 89 12.71 -1.24 2.46
C LEU A 89 13.36 -0.03 1.79
N SER A 90 13.36 1.12 2.45
CA SER A 90 13.98 2.34 1.93
C SER A 90 15.48 2.16 1.70
N GLU A 91 16.22 1.60 2.67
CA GLU A 91 17.65 1.39 2.54
C GLU A 91 17.98 0.45 1.38
N ARG A 92 17.22 -0.64 1.25
CA ARG A 92 17.41 -1.62 0.16
C ARG A 92 17.09 -0.99 -1.19
N LEU A 93 15.95 -0.30 -1.33
CA LEU A 93 15.51 0.31 -2.59
C LEU A 93 16.39 1.48 -3.02
N SER A 94 16.99 2.24 -2.10
CA SER A 94 17.89 3.36 -2.44
C SER A 94 19.14 2.94 -3.22
N ARG A 95 19.43 1.63 -3.28
CA ARG A 95 20.54 1.07 -4.07
C ARG A 95 20.15 0.80 -5.53
N PHE A 96 18.86 0.86 -5.85
CA PHE A 96 18.32 0.43 -7.15
C PHE A 96 17.39 1.48 -7.80
N ALA A 97 16.73 2.32 -7.01
CA ALA A 97 15.86 3.37 -7.48
C ALA A 97 16.47 4.75 -7.20
N ARG A 98 16.47 5.63 -8.21
CA ARG A 98 16.99 7.00 -8.13
C ARG A 98 16.34 7.82 -7.02
N ASN A 99 15.01 7.77 -6.94
CA ASN A 99 14.25 8.58 -6.01
C ASN A 99 13.44 7.73 -5.02
N VAL A 100 14.00 7.51 -3.84
CA VAL A 100 13.29 6.87 -2.71
C VAL A 100 12.89 7.93 -1.70
N LEU A 101 11.58 8.05 -1.42
CA LEU A 101 11.07 8.99 -0.43
C LEU A 101 10.33 8.25 0.68
N LEU A 102 10.76 8.50 1.92
CA LEU A 102 10.27 7.81 3.11
C LEU A 102 9.47 8.76 4.02
N LEU A 103 8.19 8.46 4.24
CA LEU A 103 7.28 9.21 5.10
C LEU A 103 6.84 8.36 6.29
N HIS A 104 7.34 8.66 7.49
CA HIS A 104 7.04 7.83 8.68
C HIS A 104 6.61 8.62 9.91
N GLY A 105 5.96 7.92 10.85
CA GLY A 105 5.57 8.44 12.17
C GLY A 105 6.70 9.14 12.90
N GLY A 106 6.39 10.27 13.53
CA GLY A 106 7.34 11.01 14.37
C GLY A 106 8.34 11.87 13.61
N MET A 107 8.17 12.06 12.30
CA MET A 107 8.88 13.09 11.55
C MET A 107 8.44 14.49 12.00
N GLY A 108 9.41 15.41 12.12
CA GLY A 108 9.11 16.83 12.33
C GLY A 108 8.47 17.48 11.10
N VAL A 109 7.73 18.57 11.32
CA VAL A 109 7.05 19.32 10.23
C VAL A 109 8.02 19.74 9.13
N ARG A 110 9.23 20.18 9.50
CA ARG A 110 10.27 20.60 8.56
C ARG A 110 10.75 19.46 7.66
N GLN A 111 11.15 18.34 8.25
CA GLN A 111 11.60 17.15 7.50
C GLN A 111 10.53 16.65 6.54
N ARG A 112 9.27 16.65 6.99
CA ARG A 112 8.14 16.28 6.14
C ARG A 112 7.99 17.22 4.95
N ARG A 113 8.09 18.54 5.17
CA ARG A 113 8.02 19.54 4.10
C ARG A 113 9.14 19.35 3.09
N GLU A 114 10.37 19.11 3.54
CA GLU A 114 11.53 18.87 2.67
C GLU A 114 11.32 17.64 1.76
N ILE A 115 10.76 16.56 2.28
CA ILE A 115 10.45 15.37 1.47
C ILE A 115 9.34 15.65 0.45
N LEU A 116 8.29 16.37 0.83
CA LEU A 116 7.21 16.72 -0.09
C LEU A 116 7.67 17.68 -1.18
N GLN A 117 8.53 18.64 -0.84
CA GLN A 117 9.14 19.54 -1.82
C GLN A 117 10.01 18.75 -2.80
N ARG A 118 10.87 17.84 -2.30
CA ARG A 118 11.67 16.97 -3.17
C ARG A 118 10.79 16.13 -4.10
N LEU A 119 9.62 15.67 -3.63
CA LEU A 119 8.68 14.93 -4.47
C LEU A 119 8.12 15.77 -5.63
N GLU A 120 7.80 17.03 -5.36
CA GLU A 120 7.32 17.99 -6.37
C GLU A 120 8.41 18.33 -7.40
N GLU A 121 9.68 18.34 -6.98
CA GLU A 121 10.84 18.61 -7.85
C GLU A 121 11.21 17.44 -8.77
N ILE A 122 10.78 16.21 -8.48
CA ILE A 122 11.07 15.04 -9.33
C ILE A 122 10.25 15.14 -10.64
N PRO A 123 10.90 15.14 -11.82
CA PRO A 123 10.22 15.17 -13.11
C PRO A 123 9.24 14.01 -13.30
N GLU A 124 8.19 14.23 -14.11
CA GLU A 124 7.22 13.19 -14.50
C GLU A 124 7.89 11.95 -15.12
N THR A 125 9.01 12.15 -15.83
CA THR A 125 9.76 11.10 -16.53
C THR A 125 10.76 10.36 -15.66
N GLU A 126 10.99 10.81 -14.42
CA GLU A 126 11.92 10.15 -13.51
C GLU A 126 11.21 9.13 -12.61
N GLU A 127 11.85 7.98 -12.47
CA GLU A 127 11.41 6.95 -11.55
C GLU A 127 11.42 7.47 -10.10
N ARG A 128 10.44 7.00 -9.31
CA ARG A 128 10.42 7.21 -7.86
C ARG A 128 9.59 6.14 -7.16
N VAL A 129 9.97 5.84 -5.92
CA VAL A 129 9.20 5.00 -5.03
C VAL A 129 8.94 5.73 -3.73
N LEU A 130 7.68 5.72 -3.32
CA LEU A 130 7.26 6.25 -2.04
C LEU A 130 7.12 5.13 -1.03
N ILE A 131 7.54 5.37 0.19
CA ILE A 131 7.39 4.43 1.30
C ILE A 131 6.75 5.19 2.44
N ALA A 132 5.60 4.73 2.91
CA ALA A 132 4.88 5.42 3.97
C ALA A 132 4.41 4.48 5.07
N THR A 133 4.44 5.00 6.31
CA THR A 133 3.72 4.36 7.40
C THR A 133 2.25 4.78 7.45
N GLY A 134 1.34 3.87 7.79
CA GLY A 134 -0.12 4.01 7.67
C GLY A 134 -0.72 5.34 8.12
N ARG A 135 -0.20 5.93 9.20
CA ARG A 135 -0.66 7.23 9.72
C ARG A 135 -0.52 8.40 8.73
N TYR A 136 0.38 8.33 7.74
CA TYR A 136 0.64 9.44 6.81
C TYR A 136 -0.26 9.44 5.58
N ILE A 137 -1.02 8.36 5.37
CA ILE A 137 -1.89 8.23 4.21
C ILE A 137 -3.17 9.07 4.38
N GLY A 138 -3.35 9.77 5.51
CA GLY A 138 -4.45 10.70 5.77
C GLY A 138 -4.08 12.19 5.72
N GLU A 139 -2.82 12.57 5.99
CA GLU A 139 -2.49 13.90 6.52
C GLU A 139 -1.98 14.93 5.50
N GLY A 140 -2.19 14.74 4.19
CA GLY A 140 -1.82 15.74 3.17
C GLY A 140 -0.70 15.35 2.20
N PHE A 141 -0.47 14.05 2.01
CA PHE A 141 0.34 13.54 0.91
C PHE A 141 -0.54 13.36 -0.35
N ASP A 142 -0.15 13.99 -1.47
CA ASP A 142 -0.92 13.99 -2.72
C ASP A 142 0.02 13.97 -3.94
N ASP A 143 0.17 12.82 -4.60
CA ASP A 143 0.88 12.69 -5.86
C ASP A 143 -0.06 12.03 -6.88
N ALA A 144 -0.52 12.83 -7.84
CA ALA A 144 -1.51 12.41 -8.83
C ALA A 144 -0.99 11.30 -9.75
N ARG A 145 0.33 11.16 -9.85
CA ARG A 145 1.00 10.16 -10.67
C ARG A 145 0.85 8.74 -10.11
N LEU A 146 0.63 8.58 -8.80
CA LEU A 146 0.55 7.27 -8.15
C LEU A 146 -0.49 6.35 -8.80
N ASP A 147 -0.03 5.20 -9.26
CA ASP A 147 -0.86 4.19 -9.92
C ASP A 147 -0.76 2.82 -9.26
N THR A 148 0.26 2.58 -8.43
CA THR A 148 0.54 1.24 -7.89
C THR A 148 0.74 1.29 -6.39
N LEU A 149 0.02 0.46 -5.64
CA LEU A 149 0.14 0.35 -4.19
C LEU A 149 0.64 -1.03 -3.79
N PHE A 150 1.67 -1.07 -2.96
CA PHE A 150 2.15 -2.26 -2.29
C PHE A 150 1.68 -2.26 -0.85
N LEU A 151 0.74 -3.16 -0.52
CA LEU A 151 0.27 -3.33 0.85
C LEU A 151 1.20 -4.31 1.59
N ALA A 152 2.36 -3.80 2.01
CA ALA A 152 3.43 -4.59 2.62
C ALA A 152 3.11 -5.05 4.06
N MET A 153 2.04 -4.54 4.69
CA MET A 153 1.56 -4.97 6.01
C MET A 153 0.04 -5.16 5.99
N PRO A 154 -0.50 -6.24 6.60
CA PRO A 154 -1.92 -6.52 6.55
C PRO A 154 -2.76 -5.46 7.31
N VAL A 155 -3.86 -5.05 6.70
CA VAL A 155 -4.91 -4.22 7.33
C VAL A 155 -6.26 -4.94 7.31
N SER A 156 -7.18 -4.57 8.20
CA SER A 156 -8.53 -5.15 8.29
C SER A 156 -9.67 -4.15 8.28
N TRP A 157 -9.39 -2.87 8.53
CA TRP A 157 -10.43 -1.87 8.60
C TRP A 157 -10.73 -1.32 7.21
N LYS A 158 -11.99 -1.42 6.78
CA LYS A 158 -12.43 -1.01 5.44
C LYS A 158 -12.14 0.45 5.14
N GLY A 159 -12.24 1.33 6.14
CA GLY A 159 -11.95 2.76 5.97
C GLY A 159 -10.48 3.05 5.67
N VAL A 160 -9.55 2.34 6.33
CA VAL A 160 -8.11 2.45 6.10
C VAL A 160 -7.80 1.97 4.68
N LEU A 161 -8.34 0.82 4.29
CA LEU A 161 -8.14 0.31 2.93
C LEU A 161 -8.65 1.29 1.85
N ALA A 162 -9.83 1.87 2.06
CA ALA A 162 -10.40 2.88 1.17
C ALA A 162 -9.54 4.14 1.08
N GLN A 163 -8.96 4.59 2.21
CA GLN A 163 -8.03 5.72 2.23
C GLN A 163 -6.76 5.42 1.42
N TYR A 164 -6.24 4.19 1.54
CA TYR A 164 -5.00 3.79 0.88
C TYR A 164 -5.17 3.76 -0.63
N VAL A 165 -6.15 2.99 -1.11
CA VAL A 165 -6.39 2.88 -2.56
C VAL A 165 -6.92 4.20 -3.14
N GLY A 166 -7.62 5.01 -2.33
CA GLY A 166 -8.10 6.32 -2.73
C GLY A 166 -6.99 7.27 -3.16
N ARG A 167 -5.75 7.10 -2.65
CA ARG A 167 -4.58 7.87 -3.10
C ARG A 167 -4.20 7.60 -4.55
N LEU A 168 -4.52 6.41 -5.07
CA LEU A 168 -4.27 6.08 -6.47
C LEU A 168 -5.31 6.70 -7.41
N HIS A 169 -6.47 7.13 -6.90
CA HIS A 169 -7.63 7.49 -7.74
C HIS A 169 -7.59 8.92 -8.26
N ARG A 170 -6.50 9.66 -8.03
CA ARG A 170 -6.29 10.97 -8.63
C ARG A 170 -6.15 10.84 -10.15
N PRO A 171 -6.86 11.65 -10.97
CA PRO A 171 -6.66 11.66 -12.41
C PRO A 171 -5.24 12.09 -12.78
N ASN A 172 -4.65 11.42 -13.78
CA ASN A 172 -3.42 11.79 -14.45
C ASN A 172 -3.53 11.31 -15.91
N PRO A 173 -3.14 12.11 -16.93
CA PRO A 173 -3.30 11.75 -18.35
C PRO A 173 -2.72 10.38 -18.73
N GLU A 174 -1.60 9.99 -18.13
CA GLU A 174 -0.91 8.72 -18.43
C GLU A 174 -1.50 7.53 -17.67
N LYS A 175 -2.40 7.77 -16.71
CA LYS A 175 -2.94 6.73 -15.83
C LYS A 175 -4.10 5.99 -16.48
N ARG A 176 -3.82 4.78 -16.92
CA ARG A 176 -4.80 3.85 -17.54
C ARG A 176 -5.30 2.77 -16.60
N GLU A 177 -4.54 2.48 -15.55
CA GLU A 177 -4.85 1.46 -14.56
C GLU A 177 -4.32 1.89 -13.20
N VAL A 178 -5.03 1.51 -12.13
CA VAL A 178 -4.47 1.46 -10.77
C VAL A 178 -4.35 0.00 -10.31
N LEU A 179 -3.20 -0.33 -9.76
CA LEU A 179 -2.81 -1.67 -9.36
C LEU A 179 -2.53 -1.72 -7.86
N VAL A 180 -2.97 -2.79 -7.20
CA VAL A 180 -2.64 -3.07 -5.80
C VAL A 180 -2.00 -4.44 -5.71
N TYR A 181 -0.79 -4.50 -5.17
CA TYR A 181 -0.17 -5.74 -4.71
C TYR A 181 -0.53 -5.94 -3.24
N ASP A 182 -1.33 -6.95 -2.94
CA ASP A 182 -1.72 -7.32 -1.56
C ASP A 182 -1.01 -8.61 -1.16
N TYR A 183 -0.06 -8.52 -0.24
CA TYR A 183 0.69 -9.68 0.25
C TYR A 183 -0.16 -10.48 1.24
N VAL A 184 -0.44 -11.74 0.87
CA VAL A 184 -1.38 -12.61 1.60
C VAL A 184 -0.66 -13.74 2.33
N ASP A 185 -0.53 -13.57 3.64
CA ASP A 185 0.16 -14.49 4.54
C ASP A 185 -0.79 -15.62 5.01
N ASN A 186 -1.21 -16.47 4.07
CA ASN A 186 -2.31 -17.43 4.25
C ASN A 186 -2.05 -18.53 5.29
N LEU A 187 -0.79 -18.80 5.61
CA LEU A 187 -0.39 -19.84 6.57
C LEU A 187 -0.60 -19.39 8.03
N VAL A 188 -0.90 -18.11 8.27
CA VAL A 188 -1.31 -17.59 9.57
C VAL A 188 -2.83 -17.39 9.59
N PRO A 189 -3.61 -18.16 10.37
CA PRO A 189 -5.07 -18.12 10.33
C PRO A 189 -5.69 -16.74 10.56
N MET A 190 -5.09 -15.94 11.44
CA MET A 190 -5.53 -14.56 11.66
C MET A 190 -5.39 -13.72 10.38
N LEU A 191 -4.22 -13.78 9.72
CA LEU A 191 -3.91 -12.98 8.52
C LEU A 191 -4.75 -13.41 7.32
N ARG A 192 -5.04 -14.72 7.18
CA ARG A 192 -6.01 -15.24 6.21
C ARG A 192 -7.39 -14.59 6.36
N ARG A 193 -7.94 -14.53 7.58
CA ARG A 193 -9.22 -13.85 7.85
C ARG A 193 -9.15 -12.34 7.57
N MET A 194 -7.99 -11.72 7.75
CA MET A 194 -7.80 -10.30 7.37
C MET A 194 -7.83 -10.14 5.85
N CYS A 195 -7.20 -11.04 5.09
CA CYS A 195 -7.22 -11.06 3.64
C CYS A 195 -8.66 -11.19 3.11
N GLU A 196 -9.46 -12.12 3.63
CA GLU A 196 -10.87 -12.28 3.24
C GLU A 196 -11.67 -10.97 3.38
N LYS A 197 -11.45 -10.23 4.48
CA LYS A 197 -12.06 -8.92 4.70
C LYS A 197 -11.59 -7.88 3.69
N ARG A 198 -10.30 -7.89 3.32
CA ARG A 198 -9.73 -6.99 2.30
C ARG A 198 -10.27 -7.28 0.91
N ILE A 199 -10.37 -8.55 0.51
CA ILE A 199 -10.98 -8.98 -0.76
C ILE A 199 -12.39 -8.39 -0.90
N GLN A 200 -13.21 -8.51 0.15
CA GLN A 200 -14.55 -7.90 0.14
C GLN A 200 -14.49 -6.36 0.10
N GLY A 201 -13.49 -5.76 0.76
CA GLY A 201 -13.20 -4.33 0.70
C GLY A 201 -12.92 -3.85 -0.73
N TYR A 202 -11.99 -4.50 -1.43
CA TYR A 202 -11.65 -4.19 -2.82
C TYR A 202 -12.85 -4.33 -3.76
N LYS A 203 -13.61 -5.42 -3.66
CA LYS A 203 -14.82 -5.64 -4.47
C LYS A 203 -15.86 -4.53 -4.24
N ASN A 204 -16.04 -4.09 -3.01
CA ASN A 204 -16.95 -2.98 -2.68
C ASN A 204 -16.47 -1.62 -3.23
N LEU A 205 -15.15 -1.46 -3.36
CA LEU A 205 -14.51 -0.28 -3.94
C LEU A 205 -14.43 -0.33 -5.48
N GLY A 206 -14.86 -1.42 -6.10
CA GLY A 206 -14.94 -1.57 -7.57
C GLY A 206 -13.68 -2.15 -8.22
N TYR A 207 -12.79 -2.77 -7.44
CA TYR A 207 -11.62 -3.45 -7.97
C TYR A 207 -11.94 -4.87 -8.47
N SER A 208 -11.29 -5.30 -9.57
CA SER A 208 -11.11 -6.72 -9.88
C SER A 208 -10.03 -7.30 -8.97
N VAL A 209 -10.25 -8.51 -8.47
CA VAL A 209 -9.29 -9.20 -7.60
C VAL A 209 -8.84 -10.46 -8.34
N GLU A 210 -7.54 -10.55 -8.56
CA GLU A 210 -6.85 -11.62 -9.26
C GLU A 210 -5.80 -12.22 -8.33
N ASN A 211 -5.51 -13.50 -8.48
CA ASN A 211 -4.30 -14.07 -7.88
C ASN A 211 -3.14 -13.73 -8.79
N ALA A 212 -1.94 -13.54 -8.25
CA ALA A 212 -0.78 -13.51 -9.11
C ALA A 212 -0.65 -14.86 -9.83
N ASP A 213 -0.49 -14.80 -11.15
CA ASP A 213 -0.07 -15.95 -11.91
C ASP A 213 1.32 -16.37 -11.40
N GLY A 214 1.46 -17.67 -11.10
CA GLY A 214 2.72 -18.29 -10.70
C GLY A 214 3.68 -18.41 -11.86
#